data_AF-E2CIU6-F1
#
_entry.id   AF-E2CIU6-F1
#
_cell.length_a   1.000
_cell.length_b   1.000
_cell.length_c   1.000
_cell.angle_alpha   90.00
_cell.angle_beta   90.00
_cell.angle_gamma   90.00
#
_symmetry.space_group_name_H-M   'P 1'
#
loop_
_entity.id
_entity.type
_entity.pdbx_description
1 polymer ?
#
loop_
_entity_poly.entity_id
_entity_poly.type
_entity_poly.pdbx_seq_one_letter_code
_entity_poly.pdbx_strand_id
1 'polypeptide(L)'
;MITTTLAERAEAKAERLDALGDKRSHQSNAFMRAADDLSQAFYMGQPILVGHHSEAKARKTQERMHNAMDKSVRAAKAVQYWQWKAAGVERFANMKNNPKTRRNRIKTLLAELRDIQRTLNHAALCLKVWGQATSDEAIEKLAGMRLKTGDLVYWDHLQAYRQGA
;
A
#
# COMPACT_ATOMS: atom_id res chain seq x y z
N MET A 1 5.77 -12.65 26.46
CA MET A 1 5.04 -12.66 25.18
C MET A 1 6.03 -12.45 24.06
N ILE A 2 6.24 -13.44 23.19
CA ILE A 2 7.08 -13.27 22.00
C ILE A 2 6.20 -12.62 20.93
N THR A 3 6.44 -11.34 20.67
CA THR A 3 5.74 -10.60 19.61
C THR A 3 6.34 -11.01 18.28
N THR A 4 5.53 -11.61 17.39
CA THR A 4 6.00 -12.09 16.08
C THR A 4 6.61 -10.96 15.24
N THR A 5 7.72 -11.26 14.57
CA THR A 5 8.47 -10.27 13.79
C THR A 5 7.68 -9.85 12.54
N LEU A 6 8.08 -8.75 11.89
CA LEU A 6 7.48 -8.38 10.60
C LEU A 6 7.74 -9.45 9.52
N ALA A 7 8.90 -10.11 9.58
CA ALA A 7 9.27 -11.18 8.66
C ALA A 7 8.35 -12.40 8.84
N GLU A 8 8.23 -12.91 10.07
CA GLU A 8 7.37 -14.05 10.39
C GLU A 8 5.91 -13.81 10.02
N ARG A 9 5.38 -12.60 10.29
CA ARG A 9 4.01 -12.25 9.89
C ARG A 9 3.82 -12.18 8.38
N ALA A 10 4.87 -11.78 7.64
CA ALA A 10 4.84 -11.72 6.19
C ALA A 10 4.92 -13.12 5.58
N GLU A 11 5.80 -13.97 6.10
CA GLU A 11 5.94 -15.38 5.72
C GLU A 11 4.63 -16.14 5.93
N ALA A 12 4.06 -16.12 7.13
CA ALA A 12 2.77 -16.74 7.42
C ALA A 12 1.60 -16.17 6.58
N LYS A 13 1.74 -14.96 6.03
CA LYS A 13 0.76 -14.39 5.09
C LYS A 13 1.03 -14.86 3.66
N ALA A 14 2.29 -14.94 3.22
CA ALA A 14 2.68 -15.46 1.92
C ALA A 14 2.24 -16.92 1.77
N GLU A 15 2.54 -17.77 2.76
CA GLU A 15 2.10 -19.17 2.79
C GLU A 15 0.58 -19.33 2.63
N ARG A 16 -0.20 -18.50 3.33
CA ARG A 16 -1.68 -18.51 3.20
C ARG A 16 -2.14 -18.10 1.80
N LEU A 17 -1.44 -17.16 1.16
CA LEU A 17 -1.75 -16.71 -0.21
C LEU A 17 -1.37 -17.77 -1.24
N ASP A 18 -0.25 -18.47 -1.04
CA ASP A 18 0.18 -19.58 -1.89
C ASP A 18 -0.78 -20.75 -1.78
N ALA A 19 -1.21 -21.12 -0.56
CA ALA A 19 -2.23 -22.15 -0.36
C ALA A 19 -3.58 -21.79 -1.05
N LEU A 20 -3.94 -20.50 -1.09
CA LEU A 20 -5.09 -20.03 -1.88
C LEU A 20 -4.84 -20.20 -3.38
N GLY A 21 -3.64 -19.88 -3.85
CA GLY A 21 -3.19 -20.14 -5.23
C GLY A 21 -3.33 -21.61 -5.61
N ASP A 22 -2.80 -22.53 -4.80
CA ASP A 22 -2.87 -23.98 -5.02
C ASP A 22 -4.31 -24.46 -5.07
N LYS A 23 -5.15 -24.00 -4.15
CA LYS A 23 -6.59 -24.29 -4.17
C LYS A 23 -7.24 -23.85 -5.50
N ARG A 24 -6.88 -22.69 -6.03
CA ARG A 24 -7.38 -22.22 -7.33
C ARG A 24 -6.82 -23.03 -8.51
N SER A 25 -5.58 -23.49 -8.42
CA SER A 25 -4.96 -24.37 -9.41
C SER A 25 -5.71 -25.71 -9.49
N HIS A 26 -5.97 -26.34 -8.34
CA HIS A 26 -6.79 -27.56 -8.28
C HIS A 26 -8.20 -27.36 -8.85
N GLN A 27 -8.85 -26.23 -8.55
CA GLN A 27 -10.15 -25.89 -9.11
C GLN A 27 -10.12 -25.73 -10.63
N SER A 28 -9.10 -25.04 -11.17
CA SER A 28 -8.94 -24.88 -12.62
C SER A 28 -8.80 -26.25 -13.31
N ASN A 29 -7.92 -27.12 -12.78
CA ASN A 29 -7.73 -28.46 -13.31
C ASN A 29 -9.01 -29.31 -13.25
N ALA A 30 -9.76 -29.22 -12.16
CA ALA A 30 -11.04 -29.93 -12.03
C ALA A 30 -12.08 -29.45 -13.06
N PHE A 31 -12.18 -28.13 -13.29
CA PHE A 31 -13.07 -27.59 -14.30
C PHE A 31 -12.65 -27.92 -15.73
N MET A 32 -11.34 -27.96 -16.03
CA MET A 32 -10.85 -28.43 -17.33
C MET A 32 -11.26 -29.88 -17.58
N ARG A 33 -10.99 -30.78 -16.63
CA ARG A 33 -11.38 -32.19 -16.75
C ARG A 33 -12.88 -32.35 -16.98
N ALA A 34 -13.70 -31.61 -16.23
CA ALA A 34 -15.14 -31.63 -16.43
C ALA A 34 -15.56 -31.14 -17.82
N ALA A 35 -14.87 -30.13 -18.37
CA ALA A 35 -15.11 -29.68 -19.74
C ALA A 35 -14.68 -30.75 -20.77
N ASP A 36 -13.53 -31.38 -20.57
CA ASP A 36 -13.01 -32.45 -21.42
C ASP A 36 -13.93 -33.67 -21.44
N ASP A 37 -14.45 -34.07 -20.27
CA ASP A 37 -15.44 -35.15 -20.14
C ASP A 37 -16.74 -34.82 -20.89
N LEU A 38 -17.25 -33.59 -20.74
CA LEU A 38 -18.47 -33.15 -21.43
C LEU A 38 -18.26 -33.04 -22.95
N SER A 39 -17.04 -32.72 -23.39
CA SER A 39 -16.69 -32.59 -24.80
C SER A 39 -16.78 -33.91 -25.57
N GLN A 40 -16.68 -35.05 -24.87
CA GLN A 40 -16.82 -36.38 -25.46
C GLN A 40 -18.18 -36.59 -26.13
N ALA A 41 -19.22 -35.88 -25.70
CA ALA A 41 -20.54 -35.90 -26.35
C ALA A 41 -20.54 -35.32 -27.77
N PHE A 42 -19.49 -34.59 -28.15
CA PHE A 42 -19.28 -33.97 -29.45
C PHE A 42 -18.03 -34.49 -30.14
N TYR A 43 -17.52 -35.64 -29.70
CA TYR A 43 -16.32 -36.25 -30.26
C TYR A 43 -16.44 -36.38 -31.78
N MET A 44 -15.33 -36.16 -32.49
CA MET A 44 -15.29 -36.10 -33.96
C MET A 44 -16.23 -35.05 -34.59
N GLY A 45 -16.57 -33.98 -33.85
CA GLY A 45 -17.35 -32.86 -34.37
C GLY A 45 -18.83 -33.18 -34.57
N GLN A 46 -19.38 -34.12 -33.80
CA GLN A 46 -20.79 -34.50 -33.89
C GLN A 46 -21.69 -33.26 -33.69
N PRO A 47 -22.53 -32.89 -34.67
CA PRO A 47 -23.37 -31.71 -34.56
C PRO A 47 -24.55 -31.94 -33.62
N ILE A 48 -25.11 -30.85 -33.10
CA ILE A 48 -26.40 -30.88 -32.42
C ILE A 48 -27.49 -31.10 -33.48
N LEU A 49 -28.21 -32.23 -33.37
CA LEU A 49 -29.31 -32.55 -34.27
C LEU A 49 -30.56 -31.73 -33.92
N VAL A 50 -30.85 -30.70 -34.71
CA VAL A 50 -32.00 -29.82 -34.50
C VAL A 50 -33.30 -30.55 -34.83
N GLY A 51 -34.31 -30.42 -33.97
CA GLY A 51 -35.62 -31.08 -34.09
C GLY A 51 -35.65 -32.52 -33.58
N HIS A 52 -34.52 -33.08 -33.14
CA HIS A 52 -34.48 -34.40 -32.52
C HIS A 52 -34.80 -34.34 -31.02
N HIS A 53 -35.37 -35.41 -30.47
CA HIS A 53 -35.66 -35.53 -29.04
C HIS A 53 -34.43 -35.33 -28.13
N SER A 54 -33.21 -35.55 -28.66
CA SER A 54 -31.94 -35.39 -27.95
C SER A 54 -31.39 -33.96 -27.97
N GLU A 55 -31.97 -33.05 -28.77
CA GLU A 55 -31.47 -31.68 -28.97
C GLU A 55 -31.28 -30.93 -27.63
N ALA A 56 -32.31 -30.93 -26.79
CA ALA A 56 -32.30 -30.22 -25.51
C ALA A 56 -31.16 -30.72 -24.59
N LYS A 57 -30.89 -32.04 -24.59
CA LYS A 57 -29.79 -32.63 -23.82
C LYS A 57 -28.45 -32.19 -24.39
N ALA A 58 -28.28 -32.21 -25.71
CA ALA A 58 -27.04 -31.81 -26.37
C ALA A 58 -26.72 -30.32 -26.12
N ARG A 59 -27.69 -29.41 -26.26
CA ARG A 59 -27.52 -27.98 -25.94
C ARG A 59 -27.09 -27.76 -24.49
N LYS A 60 -27.74 -28.45 -23.55
CA LYS A 60 -27.40 -28.37 -22.11
C LYS A 60 -25.99 -28.90 -21.82
N THR A 61 -25.55 -29.96 -22.51
CA THR A 61 -24.18 -30.47 -22.40
C THR A 61 -23.16 -29.45 -22.91
N GLN A 62 -23.42 -28.85 -24.07
CA GLN A 62 -22.57 -27.79 -24.64
C GLN A 62 -22.47 -26.58 -23.70
N GLU A 63 -23.60 -26.12 -23.17
CA GLU A 63 -23.64 -25.01 -22.20
C GLU A 63 -22.82 -25.32 -20.94
N ARG A 64 -22.96 -26.53 -20.37
CA ARG A 64 -22.19 -26.97 -19.21
C ARG A 64 -20.69 -27.04 -19.50
N MET A 65 -20.32 -27.51 -20.68
CA MET A 65 -18.93 -27.58 -21.14
C MET A 65 -18.31 -26.17 -21.20
N HIS A 66 -18.97 -25.22 -21.88
CA HIS A 66 -18.49 -23.84 -21.94
C HIS A 66 -18.40 -23.17 -20.56
N ASN A 67 -19.42 -23.37 -19.71
CA ASN A 67 -19.40 -22.88 -18.35
C ASN A 67 -18.24 -23.46 -17.51
N ALA A 68 -17.89 -24.73 -17.71
CA ALA A 68 -16.74 -25.35 -17.07
C ALA A 68 -15.42 -24.75 -17.59
N MET A 69 -15.27 -24.56 -18.89
CA MET A 69 -14.10 -23.89 -19.48
C MET A 69 -13.92 -22.48 -18.92
N ASP A 70 -14.99 -21.67 -18.89
CA ASP A 70 -14.96 -20.31 -18.34
C ASP A 70 -14.53 -20.30 -16.87
N LYS A 71 -15.08 -21.22 -16.06
CA LYS A 71 -14.70 -21.35 -14.65
C LYS A 71 -13.24 -21.75 -14.49
N SER A 72 -12.73 -22.63 -15.35
CA SER A 72 -11.32 -23.01 -15.35
C SER A 72 -10.43 -21.80 -15.61
N VAL A 73 -10.70 -21.04 -16.68
CA VAL A 73 -9.90 -19.86 -17.04
C VAL A 73 -9.92 -18.82 -15.91
N ARG A 74 -11.09 -18.58 -15.30
CA ARG A 74 -11.22 -17.68 -14.15
C ARG A 74 -10.39 -18.16 -12.96
N ALA A 75 -10.42 -19.46 -12.66
CA ALA A 75 -9.62 -20.04 -11.59
C ALA A 75 -8.11 -19.94 -11.88
N ALA A 76 -7.68 -20.21 -13.10
CA ALA A 76 -6.28 -20.07 -13.53
C ALA A 76 -5.77 -18.62 -13.40
N LYS A 77 -6.57 -17.63 -13.80
CA LYS A 77 -6.25 -16.20 -13.59
C LYS A 77 -6.13 -15.87 -12.10
N ALA A 78 -6.97 -16.46 -11.27
CA ALA A 78 -6.89 -16.26 -9.83
C ALA A 78 -5.60 -16.83 -9.22
N VAL A 79 -5.04 -17.94 -9.75
CA VAL A 79 -3.72 -18.46 -9.34
C VAL A 79 -2.65 -17.39 -9.48
N GLN A 80 -2.52 -16.80 -10.67
CA GLN A 80 -1.51 -15.78 -10.95
C GLN A 80 -1.66 -14.57 -10.03
N TYR A 81 -2.89 -14.14 -9.77
CA TYR A 81 -3.16 -13.04 -8.85
C TYR A 81 -2.70 -13.33 -7.42
N TRP A 82 -2.96 -14.54 -6.90
CA TRP A 82 -2.55 -14.91 -5.54
C TRP A 82 -1.03 -15.05 -5.41
N GLN A 83 -0.37 -15.67 -6.39
CA GLN A 83 1.08 -15.78 -6.44
C GLN A 83 1.76 -14.41 -6.52
N TRP A 84 1.26 -13.51 -7.37
CA TRP A 84 1.75 -12.12 -7.44
C TRP A 84 1.61 -11.41 -6.08
N LYS A 85 0.49 -11.62 -5.40
CA LYS A 85 0.23 -11.02 -4.09
C LYS A 85 1.15 -11.57 -3.00
N ALA A 86 1.41 -12.88 -3.00
CA ALA A 86 2.37 -13.53 -2.09
C ALA A 86 3.77 -12.93 -2.25
N ALA A 87 4.27 -12.89 -3.49
CA ALA A 87 5.56 -12.26 -3.81
C ALA A 87 5.64 -10.78 -3.40
N GLY A 88 4.53 -10.04 -3.52
CA GLY A 88 4.44 -8.64 -3.06
C GLY A 88 4.60 -8.50 -1.54
N VAL A 89 4.01 -9.41 -0.76
CA VAL A 89 4.14 -9.44 0.71
C VAL A 89 5.58 -9.68 1.14
N GLU A 90 6.24 -10.66 0.53
CA GLU A 90 7.64 -10.97 0.81
C GLU A 90 8.58 -9.81 0.44
N ARG A 91 8.41 -9.23 -0.76
CA ARG A 91 9.20 -8.08 -1.21
C ARG A 91 9.07 -6.90 -0.26
N PHE A 92 7.86 -6.61 0.21
CA PHE A 92 7.62 -5.53 1.17
C PHE A 92 8.33 -5.79 2.50
N ALA A 93 8.24 -7.01 3.03
CA ALA A 93 8.92 -7.39 4.27
C ALA A 93 10.44 -7.28 4.14
N ASN A 94 11.00 -7.80 3.04
CA ASN A 94 12.42 -7.70 2.72
C ASN A 94 12.89 -6.26 2.58
N MET A 95 12.11 -5.41 1.90
CA MET A 95 12.40 -3.97 1.80
C MET A 95 12.44 -3.29 3.17
N LYS A 96 11.48 -3.59 4.05
CA LYS A 96 11.44 -3.04 5.41
C LYS A 96 12.55 -3.58 6.30
N ASN A 97 13.01 -4.80 6.06
CA ASN A 97 14.15 -5.40 6.78
C ASN A 97 15.51 -4.98 6.23
N ASN A 98 15.57 -4.43 5.02
CA ASN A 98 16.82 -3.98 4.41
C ASN A 98 17.54 -2.94 5.30
N PRO A 99 18.78 -3.22 5.76
CA PRO A 99 19.52 -2.32 6.64
C PRO A 99 19.78 -0.93 6.05
N LYS A 100 20.00 -0.84 4.73
CA LYS A 100 20.21 0.44 4.02
C LYS A 100 18.92 1.28 4.04
N THR A 101 17.77 0.66 3.77
CA THR A 101 16.46 1.33 3.82
C THR A 101 16.19 1.87 5.22
N ARG A 102 16.41 1.05 6.26
CA ARG A 102 16.23 1.46 7.66
C ARG A 102 17.16 2.62 8.04
N ARG A 103 18.45 2.51 7.70
CA ARG A 103 19.45 3.55 7.95
C ARG A 103 19.06 4.88 7.30
N ASN A 104 18.65 4.85 6.04
CA ASN A 104 18.23 6.05 5.32
C ASN A 104 17.01 6.69 5.97
N ARG A 105 16.01 5.89 6.38
CA ARG A 105 14.83 6.41 7.08
C ARG A 105 15.20 7.05 8.43
N ILE A 106 16.06 6.40 9.22
CA ILE A 106 16.57 6.95 10.49
C ILE A 106 17.30 8.27 10.23
N LYS A 107 18.17 8.33 9.23
CA LYS A 107 18.89 9.56 8.86
C LYS A 107 17.95 10.71 8.53
N THR A 108 16.89 10.46 7.75
CA THR A 108 15.88 11.47 7.42
C THR A 108 15.13 11.93 8.67
N LEU A 109 14.66 11.00 9.51
CA LEU A 109 13.94 11.34 10.74
C LEU A 109 14.81 12.15 11.71
N LEU A 110 16.10 11.84 11.82
CA LEU A 110 17.04 12.61 12.63
C LEU A 110 17.34 13.99 12.05
N ALA A 111 17.25 14.18 10.73
CA ALA A 111 17.36 15.49 10.12
C ALA A 111 16.10 16.33 10.42
N GLU A 112 14.92 15.78 10.18
CA GLU A 112 13.63 16.40 10.49
C GLU A 112 13.54 16.79 11.98
N LEU A 113 13.95 15.89 12.89
CA LEU A 113 13.98 16.16 14.32
C LEU A 113 14.90 17.35 14.66
N ARG A 114 16.09 17.44 14.04
CA ARG A 114 17.01 18.56 14.25
C ARG A 114 16.43 19.88 13.73
N ASP A 115 15.66 19.86 12.65
CA ASP A 115 15.02 21.05 12.10
C ASP A 115 13.92 21.55 13.03
N ILE A 116 13.05 20.64 13.49
CA ILE A 116 12.00 20.94 14.47
C ILE A 116 12.61 21.47 15.76
N GLN A 117 13.67 20.83 16.27
CA GLN A 117 14.32 21.25 17.51
C GLN A 117 14.96 22.64 17.38
N ARG A 118 15.54 22.98 16.22
CA ARG A 118 16.06 24.33 15.97
C ARG A 118 14.96 25.38 16.06
N THR A 119 13.81 25.13 15.44
CA THR A 119 12.66 26.05 15.50
C THR A 119 12.12 26.18 16.92
N LEU A 120 11.93 25.08 17.64
CA LEU A 120 11.45 25.11 19.03
C LEU A 120 12.41 25.85 19.95
N ASN A 121 13.72 25.59 19.83
CA ASN A 121 14.73 26.27 20.63
C ASN A 121 14.78 27.77 20.33
N HIS A 122 14.68 28.16 19.05
CA HIS A 122 14.61 29.57 18.67
C HIS A 122 13.36 30.25 19.23
N ALA A 123 12.18 29.63 19.06
CA ALA A 123 10.93 30.15 19.61
C ALA A 123 10.97 30.29 21.14
N ALA A 124 11.54 29.32 21.86
CA ALA A 124 11.72 29.38 23.30
C ALA A 124 12.63 30.54 23.73
N LEU A 125 13.71 30.80 22.98
CA LEU A 125 14.58 31.95 23.22
C LEU A 125 13.85 33.27 22.95
N CYS A 126 13.11 33.38 21.84
CA CYS A 126 12.30 34.56 21.53
C CYS A 126 11.29 34.81 22.65
N LEU A 127 10.55 33.80 23.10
CA LEU A 127 9.58 33.93 24.18
C LEU A 127 10.24 34.43 25.47
N LYS A 128 11.42 33.90 25.81
CA LYS A 128 12.18 34.36 26.98
C LYS A 128 12.57 35.83 26.89
N VAL A 129 13.04 36.28 25.73
CA VAL A 129 13.44 37.68 25.49
C VAL A 129 12.21 38.60 25.52
N TRP A 130 11.15 38.23 24.81
CA TRP A 130 9.89 38.98 24.77
C TRP A 130 9.21 39.07 26.12
N GLY A 131 9.28 38.02 26.94
CA GLY A 131 8.74 38.02 28.30
C GLY A 131 9.44 39.01 29.26
N GLN A 132 10.60 39.57 28.87
CA GLN A 132 11.31 40.60 29.64
C GLN A 132 11.02 42.03 29.15
N ALA A 133 10.33 42.19 28.02
CA ALA A 133 10.00 43.49 27.45
C ALA A 133 8.72 44.04 28.11
N THR A 134 8.87 44.97 29.05
CA THR A 134 7.75 45.54 29.82
C THR A 134 7.42 46.99 29.48
N SER A 135 8.21 47.65 28.62
CA SER A 135 7.98 49.02 28.15
C SER A 135 7.98 49.09 26.63
N ASP A 136 7.25 50.07 26.08
CA ASP A 136 7.15 50.29 24.63
C ASP A 136 8.52 50.54 23.98
N GLU A 137 9.40 51.31 24.65
CA GLU A 137 10.78 51.52 24.19
C GLU A 137 11.58 50.21 24.13
N ALA A 138 11.39 49.30 25.11
CA ALA A 138 12.05 48.00 25.10
C ALA A 138 11.51 47.10 23.98
N ILE A 139 10.20 47.14 23.74
CA ILE A 139 9.53 46.41 22.66
C ILE A 139 10.03 46.90 21.30
N GLU A 140 10.07 48.21 21.08
CA GLU A 140 10.52 48.81 19.82
C GLU A 140 11.99 48.45 19.53
N LYS A 141 12.84 48.53 20.55
CA LYS A 141 14.25 48.17 20.42
C LYS A 141 14.44 46.69 20.07
N LEU A 142 13.70 45.80 20.73
CA LEU A 142 13.78 44.35 20.50
C LEU A 142 13.19 43.94 19.14
N ALA A 143 12.19 44.65 18.65
CA ALA A 143 11.56 44.36 17.37
C ALA A 143 12.55 44.43 16.19
N GLY A 144 13.57 45.29 16.30
CA GLY A 144 14.65 45.41 15.31
C GLY A 144 15.85 44.49 15.53
N MET A 145 15.85 43.66 16.58
CA MET A 145 17.01 42.82 16.94
C MET A 145 16.91 41.38 16.40
N ARG A 146 18.09 40.78 16.20
CA ARG A 146 18.24 39.39 15.75
C ARG A 146 19.08 38.60 16.74
N LEU A 147 18.63 37.39 17.08
CA LEU A 147 19.41 36.41 17.84
C LEU A 147 20.33 35.62 16.91
N LYS A 148 21.37 35.00 17.46
CA LYS A 148 22.20 34.04 16.68
C LYS A 148 21.38 32.90 16.06
N THR A 149 20.24 32.58 16.66
CA THR A 149 19.33 31.52 16.21
C THR A 149 18.30 31.97 15.17
N GLY A 150 18.13 33.28 14.93
CA GLY A 150 17.13 33.83 14.02
C GLY A 150 16.63 35.21 14.46
N ASP A 151 15.72 35.78 13.67
CA ASP A 151 15.11 37.09 13.98
C ASP A 151 14.15 37.00 15.17
N LEU A 152 14.07 38.04 16.02
CA LEU A 152 13.11 38.06 17.14
C LEU A 152 11.66 38.29 16.67
N VAL A 153 11.49 38.90 15.49
CA VAL A 153 10.22 39.21 14.85
C VAL A 153 10.35 38.89 13.37
N TYR A 154 9.31 38.32 12.76
CA TYR A 154 9.28 38.18 11.31
C TYR A 154 9.29 39.56 10.64
N TRP A 155 10.02 39.67 9.52
CA TRP A 155 10.19 40.94 8.82
C TRP A 155 8.85 41.62 8.50
N ASP A 156 7.84 40.86 8.06
CA ASP A 156 6.50 41.37 7.76
C ASP A 156 5.83 42.04 8.97
N HIS A 157 5.96 41.46 10.17
CA HIS A 157 5.39 42.02 11.40
C HIS A 157 6.14 43.28 11.84
N LEU A 158 7.47 43.32 11.67
CA LEU A 158 8.26 44.52 11.95
C LEU A 158 7.88 45.66 10.99
N GLN A 159 7.65 45.37 9.70
CA GLN A 159 7.21 46.37 8.74
C GLN A 159 5.81 46.90 9.07
N ALA A 160 4.88 46.02 9.43
CA ALA A 160 3.53 46.42 9.84
C ALA A 160 3.56 47.35 11.06
N TYR A 161 4.36 47.02 12.08
CA TYR A 161 4.55 47.88 13.25
C TYR A 161 5.10 49.27 12.87
N ARG A 162 6.13 49.32 12.02
CA ARG A 162 6.73 50.60 11.57
C ARG A 162 5.81 51.45 10.72
N GLN A 163 4.85 50.85 10.04
CA GLN A 163 3.87 51.52 9.19
C GLN A 163 2.63 51.99 9.98
N GLY A 164 2.59 51.76 11.29
CA GLY A 164 1.54 52.28 12.18
C GLY A 164 0.23 51.50 12.14
N ALA A 165 0.29 50.17 11.97
CA ALA A 165 -0.85 49.29 12.16
C ALA A 165 -1.30 49.19 13.64
#